data_AF-A0A3C0BNB9-F1
#
_entry.id   AF-A0A3C0BNB9-F1
#
_cell.length_a   1.000
_cell.length_b   1.000
_cell.length_c   1.000
_cell.angle_alpha   90.00
_cell.angle_beta   90.00
_cell.angle_gamma   90.00
#
_symmetry.space_group_name_H-M   'P 1'
#
loop_
_entity.id
_entity.type
_entity.pdbx_description
1 polymer ?
#
loop_
_entity_poly.entity_id
_entity_poly.type
_entity_poly.pdbx_seq_one_letter_code
_entity_poly.pdbx_strand_id
1 'polypeptide(L)'
;PFVASHPDIDTDRIYIGGCSNGGYMTVNIVLRNPGYFAAAFPICEAYPDAYLSDSDIALLAKEHLWFTAAATDTVVKPADYILPTVDRIRKAGGKDIHESYFDSVLDTNGKYKKDDGTPYEYMGHWSWLYVLNNQCTDNGVTIMEWLASNSKKI
;
A
#
# COMPACT_ATOMS: atom_id res chain seq x y z
N PRO A 1 -12.48 -9.54 20.85
CA PRO A 1 -12.10 -8.63 19.73
C PRO A 1 -13.34 -8.33 18.87
N PHE A 2 -13.45 -7.14 18.28
CA PHE A 2 -14.62 -6.73 17.49
C PHE A 2 -15.01 -7.78 16.44
N VAL A 3 -14.07 -8.27 15.64
CA VAL A 3 -14.34 -9.29 14.60
C VAL A 3 -14.97 -10.56 15.19
N ALA A 4 -14.48 -11.06 16.33
CA ALA A 4 -14.97 -12.29 16.94
C ALA A 4 -16.41 -12.18 17.49
N SER A 5 -16.92 -10.96 17.72
CA SER A 5 -18.27 -10.72 18.23
C SER A 5 -19.28 -10.36 17.13
N HIS A 6 -18.87 -10.34 15.85
CA HIS A 6 -19.72 -9.93 14.71
C HIS A 6 -19.70 -11.04 13.65
N PRO A 7 -20.64 -12.01 13.72
CA PRO A 7 -20.62 -13.22 12.87
C PRO A 7 -20.95 -12.94 11.40
N ASP A 8 -21.44 -11.74 11.09
CA ASP A 8 -21.71 -11.23 9.74
C ASP A 8 -20.43 -10.75 9.01
N ILE A 9 -19.31 -10.61 9.73
CA ILE A 9 -18.02 -10.30 9.11
C ILE A 9 -17.43 -11.57 8.49
N ASP A 10 -17.12 -11.50 7.20
CA ASP A 10 -16.33 -12.52 6.54
C ASP A 10 -14.88 -12.48 7.04
N THR A 11 -14.55 -13.39 7.95
CA THR A 11 -13.22 -13.46 8.56
C THR A 11 -12.12 -13.87 7.58
N ASP A 12 -12.46 -14.38 6.40
CA ASP A 12 -11.50 -14.77 5.36
C ASP A 12 -11.11 -13.58 4.47
N ARG A 13 -11.84 -12.47 4.53
CA ARG A 13 -11.66 -11.27 3.70
C ARG A 13 -11.58 -9.99 4.55
N ILE A 14 -10.62 -9.98 5.46
CA ILE A 14 -10.28 -8.80 6.26
C ILE A 14 -9.06 -8.15 5.63
N TYR A 15 -9.19 -6.88 5.23
CA TYR A 15 -8.12 -6.10 4.63
C TYR A 15 -7.66 -5.00 5.58
N ILE A 16 -6.40 -4.59 5.47
CA ILE A 16 -5.87 -3.46 6.25
C ILE A 16 -5.03 -2.55 5.38
N GLY A 17 -5.22 -1.25 5.52
CA GLY A 17 -4.41 -0.26 4.84
C GLY A 17 -4.52 1.09 5.50
N GLY A 18 -3.56 1.94 5.19
CA GLY A 18 -3.43 3.25 5.80
C GLY A 18 -2.36 4.09 5.13
N CYS A 19 -2.49 5.41 5.28
CA CYS A 19 -1.59 6.38 4.68
C CYS A 19 -0.60 6.95 5.70
N SER A 20 0.63 7.25 5.27
CA SER A 20 1.65 7.92 6.10
C SER A 20 1.97 7.12 7.36
N ASN A 21 1.78 7.68 8.56
CA ASN A 21 1.88 6.94 9.82
C ASN A 21 0.86 5.78 9.93
N GLY A 22 -0.27 5.87 9.23
CA GLY A 22 -1.20 4.75 9.04
C GLY A 22 -0.61 3.64 8.16
N GLY A 23 0.23 3.99 7.18
CA GLY A 23 1.01 3.02 6.39
C GLY A 23 2.07 2.33 7.25
N TYR A 24 2.76 3.08 8.11
CA TYR A 24 3.63 2.51 9.14
C TYR A 24 2.88 1.49 10.01
N MET A 25 1.71 1.88 10.53
CA MET A 25 0.90 1.00 11.37
C MET A 25 0.36 -0.21 10.60
N THR A 26 0.07 -0.07 9.31
CA THR A 26 -0.34 -1.19 8.43
C THR A 26 0.75 -2.26 8.44
N VAL A 27 2.00 -1.89 8.11
CA VAL A 27 3.14 -2.81 8.12
C VAL A 27 3.36 -3.41 9.51
N ASN A 28 3.32 -2.57 10.56
CA ASN A 28 3.53 -3.04 11.95
C ASN A 28 2.46 -4.05 12.40
N ILE A 29 1.19 -3.81 12.06
CA ILE A 29 0.07 -4.69 12.42
C ILE A 29 0.15 -6.01 11.64
N VAL A 30 0.53 -5.99 10.36
CA VAL A 30 0.77 -7.19 9.56
C VAL A 30 1.90 -8.03 10.18
N LEU A 31 3.04 -7.43 10.50
CA LEU A 31 4.17 -8.13 11.14
C LEU A 31 3.79 -8.77 12.49
N ARG A 32 2.90 -8.12 13.26
CA ARG A 32 2.42 -8.63 14.55
C ARG A 32 1.30 -9.67 14.44
N ASN A 33 0.64 -9.76 13.30
CA ASN A 33 -0.46 -10.68 13.06
C ASN A 33 -0.34 -11.37 11.69
N PRO A 34 0.76 -12.11 11.41
CA PRO A 34 0.96 -12.75 10.11
C PRO A 34 -0.19 -13.68 9.74
N GLY A 35 -0.66 -13.61 8.50
CA GLY A 35 -1.80 -14.39 7.98
C GLY A 35 -3.17 -14.03 8.56
N TYR A 36 -3.30 -12.95 9.34
CA TYR A 36 -4.61 -12.52 9.84
C TYR A 36 -5.45 -11.85 8.75
N PHE A 37 -4.81 -11.01 7.94
CA PHE A 37 -5.42 -10.25 6.85
C PHE A 37 -5.34 -11.02 5.54
N ALA A 38 -6.34 -10.89 4.69
CA ALA A 38 -6.33 -11.46 3.35
C ALA A 38 -5.41 -10.69 2.40
N ALA A 39 -5.29 -9.38 2.60
CA ALA A 39 -4.36 -8.51 1.90
C ALA A 39 -4.16 -7.21 2.69
N ALA A 40 -3.02 -6.56 2.49
CA ALA A 40 -2.75 -5.24 3.05
C ALA A 40 -2.24 -4.24 1.99
N PHE A 41 -2.52 -2.96 2.21
CA PHE A 41 -2.18 -1.90 1.27
C PHE A 41 -1.58 -0.68 1.99
N PRO A 42 -0.27 -0.71 2.31
CA PRO A 42 0.44 0.44 2.86
C PRO A 42 0.58 1.55 1.82
N ILE A 43 0.28 2.79 2.20
CA ILE A 43 0.38 3.95 1.31
C ILE A 43 1.36 4.95 1.93
N CYS A 44 2.37 5.38 1.17
CA CYS A 44 3.46 6.26 1.60
C CYS A 44 3.89 5.97 3.05
N GLU A 45 4.17 4.69 3.31
CA GLU A 45 4.35 4.16 4.64
C GLU A 45 5.56 4.80 5.31
N ALA A 46 5.35 5.47 6.43
CA ALA A 46 6.43 6.08 7.21
C ALA A 46 7.24 5.03 8.00
N TYR A 47 7.49 3.87 7.42
CA TYR A 47 8.31 2.78 7.97
C TYR A 47 9.65 2.70 7.24
N PRO A 48 10.74 3.25 7.78
CA PRO A 48 12.04 3.21 7.12
C PRO A 48 12.48 1.77 6.88
N ASP A 49 12.99 1.45 5.70
CA ASP A 49 13.44 0.09 5.37
C ASP A 49 14.54 -0.40 6.33
N ALA A 50 15.39 0.52 6.78
CA ALA A 50 16.44 0.26 7.75
C ALA A 50 15.93 -0.28 9.10
N TYR A 51 14.64 -0.14 9.40
CA TYR A 51 14.00 -0.66 10.61
C TYR A 51 13.34 -2.03 10.41
N LEU A 52 13.30 -2.54 9.18
CA LEU A 52 12.82 -3.89 8.86
C LEU A 52 14.00 -4.86 8.86
N SER A 53 13.97 -5.80 9.81
CA SER A 53 14.91 -6.92 9.83
C SER A 53 14.67 -7.89 8.67
N ASP A 54 15.63 -8.74 8.34
CA ASP A 54 15.43 -9.77 7.32
C ASP A 54 14.31 -10.77 7.69
N SER A 55 14.08 -11.01 8.99
CA SER A 55 12.92 -11.77 9.45
C SER A 55 11.59 -11.06 9.20
N ASP A 56 11.55 -9.73 9.34
CA ASP A 56 10.36 -8.94 9.02
C ASP A 56 10.07 -9.01 7.52
N ILE A 57 11.09 -8.84 6.68
CA ILE A 57 10.97 -8.98 5.23
C ILE A 57 10.49 -10.39 4.84
N ALA A 58 11.03 -11.44 5.46
CA ALA A 58 10.62 -12.81 5.20
C ALA A 58 9.18 -13.12 5.65
N LEU A 59 8.65 -12.39 6.64
CA LEU A 59 7.23 -12.45 7.02
C LEU A 59 6.38 -11.72 5.97
N LEU A 60 6.73 -10.48 5.62
CA LEU A 60 6.02 -9.68 4.61
C LEU A 60 5.98 -10.37 3.24
N ALA A 61 7.02 -11.13 2.87
CA ALA A 61 7.06 -11.90 1.63
C ALA A 61 6.03 -13.05 1.55
N LYS A 62 5.39 -13.41 2.66
CA LYS A 62 4.30 -14.41 2.70
C LYS A 62 2.92 -13.78 2.62
N GLU A 63 2.85 -12.46 2.71
CA GLU A 63 1.61 -11.68 2.72
C GLU A 63 1.30 -11.16 1.32
N HIS A 64 0.04 -10.77 1.12
CA HIS A 64 -0.42 -10.15 -0.13
C HIS A 64 -0.41 -8.63 0.07
N LEU A 65 0.48 -7.93 -0.62
CA LEU A 65 0.79 -6.53 -0.33
C LEU A 65 0.70 -5.66 -1.58
N TRP A 66 0.07 -4.48 -1.45
CA TRP A 66 0.10 -3.44 -2.49
C TRP A 66 0.60 -2.12 -1.91
N PHE A 67 1.83 -1.75 -2.24
CA PHE A 67 2.41 -0.49 -1.79
C PHE A 67 2.12 0.64 -2.77
N THR A 68 1.91 1.86 -2.27
CA THR A 68 1.70 3.05 -3.11
C THR A 68 2.54 4.22 -2.64
N ALA A 69 3.24 4.91 -3.54
CA ALA A 69 3.97 6.14 -3.24
C ALA A 69 4.14 7.01 -4.50
N ALA A 70 4.66 8.23 -4.32
CA ALA A 70 5.07 9.09 -5.43
C ALA A 70 6.51 9.58 -5.26
N ALA A 71 7.25 9.72 -6.37
CA ALA A 71 8.66 10.13 -6.39
C ALA A 71 8.89 11.54 -5.83
N THR A 72 7.88 12.40 -5.90
CA THR A 72 7.88 13.76 -5.36
C THR A 72 7.54 13.85 -3.87
N ASP A 73 7.36 12.71 -3.17
CA ASP A 73 7.18 12.71 -1.72
C ASP A 73 8.46 13.17 -1.00
N THR A 74 8.37 14.34 -0.37
CA THR A 74 9.48 14.95 0.40
C THR A 74 9.36 14.72 1.91
N VAL A 75 8.27 14.12 2.39
CA VAL A 75 8.05 13.79 3.81
C VAL A 75 8.51 12.37 4.10
N VAL A 76 8.06 11.42 3.28
CA VAL A 76 8.45 10.01 3.34
C VAL A 76 9.15 9.68 2.02
N LYS A 77 10.46 9.92 1.97
CA LYS A 77 11.23 9.83 0.73
C LYS A 77 11.29 8.38 0.23
N PRO A 78 10.75 8.04 -0.95
CA PRO A 78 10.62 6.65 -1.37
C PRO A 78 11.91 5.83 -1.35
N ALA A 79 13.06 6.47 -1.59
CA ALA A 79 14.38 5.85 -1.58
C ALA A 79 14.81 5.29 -0.20
N ASP A 80 14.27 5.81 0.91
CA ASP A 80 14.60 5.38 2.27
C ASP A 80 13.52 4.44 2.88
N TYR A 81 12.40 4.25 2.16
CA TYR A 81 11.17 3.57 2.64
C TYR A 81 10.72 2.50 1.63
N ILE A 82 9.61 2.73 0.92
CA ILE A 82 8.95 1.78 0.00
C ILE A 82 9.89 1.09 -0.98
N LEU A 83 10.75 1.81 -1.69
CA LEU A 83 11.53 1.25 -2.81
C LEU A 83 12.48 0.13 -2.35
N PRO A 84 13.37 0.35 -1.36
CA PRO A 84 14.19 -0.74 -0.83
C PRO A 84 13.37 -1.84 -0.14
N THR A 85 12.27 -1.51 0.55
CA THR A 85 11.42 -2.52 1.20
C THR A 85 10.76 -3.46 0.21
N VAL A 86 10.12 -2.93 -0.84
CA VAL A 86 9.49 -3.74 -1.88
C VAL A 86 10.52 -4.61 -2.61
N ASP A 87 11.70 -4.06 -2.93
CA ASP A 87 12.80 -4.82 -3.53
C ASP A 87 13.26 -5.98 -2.64
N ARG A 88 13.45 -5.75 -1.33
CA ARG A 88 13.81 -6.79 -0.36
C ARG A 88 12.73 -7.87 -0.24
N ILE A 89 11.45 -7.50 -0.20
CA ILE A 89 10.33 -8.46 -0.14
C ILE A 89 10.31 -9.34 -1.40
N ARG A 90 10.45 -8.74 -2.60
CA ARG A 90 10.52 -9.49 -3.86
C ARG A 90 11.72 -10.44 -3.89
N LYS A 91 12.90 -10.00 -3.45
CA LYS A 91 14.11 -10.84 -3.32
C LYS A 91 13.95 -11.98 -2.32
N ALA A 92 13.17 -11.79 -1.26
CA ALA A 92 12.81 -12.84 -0.30
C ALA A 92 11.76 -13.83 -0.84
N GLY A 93 11.30 -13.66 -2.08
CA GLY A 93 10.41 -14.60 -2.77
C GLY A 93 8.94 -14.23 -2.76
N GLY A 94 8.58 -13.00 -2.36
CA GLY A 94 7.21 -12.50 -2.36
C GLY A 94 6.54 -12.66 -3.72
N LYS A 95 5.34 -13.27 -3.73
CA LYS A 95 4.63 -13.66 -4.96
C LYS A 95 3.50 -12.71 -5.36
N ASP A 96 2.84 -12.10 -4.37
CA ASP A 96 1.71 -11.19 -4.57
C ASP A 96 2.03 -9.80 -4.02
N ILE A 97 3.05 -9.17 -4.62
CA ILE A 97 3.63 -7.89 -4.18
C ILE A 97 3.50 -6.85 -5.29
N HIS A 98 2.47 -6.03 -5.16
CA HIS A 98 2.15 -4.95 -6.07
C HIS A 98 2.77 -3.62 -5.61
N GLU A 99 3.10 -2.76 -6.57
CA GLU A 99 3.70 -1.45 -6.34
C GLU A 99 3.13 -0.43 -7.32
N SER A 100 2.44 0.58 -6.80
CA SER A 100 2.03 1.75 -7.56
C SER A 100 2.94 2.92 -7.19
N TYR A 101 4.02 3.07 -7.95
CA TYR A 101 4.99 4.16 -7.79
C TYR A 101 4.80 5.19 -8.91
N PHE A 102 4.33 6.37 -8.54
CA PHE A 102 4.02 7.46 -9.47
C PHE A 102 5.15 8.49 -9.52
N ASP A 103 5.33 9.19 -10.64
CA ASP A 103 6.29 10.30 -10.71
C ASP A 103 5.87 11.48 -9.80
N SER A 104 4.57 11.81 -9.81
CA SER A 104 3.99 12.89 -9.02
C SER A 104 2.53 12.62 -8.68
N VAL A 105 1.94 13.44 -7.81
CA VAL A 105 0.52 13.35 -7.44
C VAL A 105 -0.25 14.45 -8.18
N LEU A 106 -0.89 14.09 -9.28
CA LEU A 106 -1.63 14.99 -10.15
C LEU A 106 -3.14 14.90 -9.94
N ASP A 107 -3.84 16.00 -10.17
CA ASP A 107 -5.29 16.01 -10.27
C ASP A 107 -5.77 15.24 -11.52
N THR A 108 -6.49 14.15 -11.28
CA THR A 108 -6.99 13.27 -12.34
C THR A 108 -8.45 13.52 -12.69
N ASN A 109 -9.16 14.34 -11.92
CA ASN A 109 -10.59 14.63 -12.11
C ASN A 109 -10.83 15.91 -12.95
N GLY A 110 -9.77 16.69 -13.21
CA GLY A 110 -9.81 17.91 -14.03
C GLY A 110 -10.36 19.13 -13.30
N LYS A 111 -10.58 19.08 -11.98
CA LYS A 111 -11.10 20.18 -11.16
C LYS A 111 -10.03 21.22 -10.86
N TYR A 112 -8.79 20.78 -10.70
CA TYR A 112 -7.67 21.67 -10.40
C TYR A 112 -6.64 21.60 -11.52
N LYS A 113 -6.34 22.77 -12.09
CA LYS A 113 -5.43 22.93 -13.22
C LYS A 113 -4.47 24.08 -12.95
N LYS A 114 -3.31 24.03 -13.60
CA LYS A 114 -2.40 25.16 -13.73
C LYS A 114 -2.96 26.16 -14.75
N ASP A 115 -2.36 27.34 -14.83
CA ASP A 115 -2.78 28.40 -15.77
C ASP A 115 -2.69 27.97 -17.24
N ASP A 116 -1.79 27.04 -17.56
CA ASP A 116 -1.62 26.44 -18.90
C ASP A 116 -2.63 25.33 -19.23
N GLY A 117 -3.55 25.03 -18.30
CA GLY A 117 -4.59 24.02 -18.45
C GLY A 117 -4.14 22.59 -18.15
N THR A 118 -2.88 22.35 -17.81
CA THR A 118 -2.39 21.03 -17.37
C THR A 118 -2.86 20.72 -15.94
N PRO A 119 -2.92 19.43 -15.53
CA PRO A 119 -3.30 19.04 -14.17
C PRO A 119 -2.49 19.75 -13.09
N TYR A 120 -3.18 20.19 -12.02
CA TYR A 120 -2.50 20.65 -10.81
C TYR A 120 -1.75 19.49 -10.15
N GLU A 121 -0.54 19.77 -9.65
CA GLU A 121 0.24 18.81 -8.87
C GLU A 121 0.04 19.08 -7.37
N TYR A 122 -0.47 18.09 -6.66
CA TYR A 122 -0.57 18.06 -5.21
C TYR A 122 0.79 17.74 -4.58
N MET A 123 0.88 17.91 -3.26
CA MET A 123 2.05 17.46 -2.50
C MET A 123 2.28 15.95 -2.72
N GLY A 124 3.51 15.57 -3.09
CA GLY A 124 3.85 14.18 -3.45
C GLY A 124 3.53 13.15 -2.35
N HIS A 125 3.51 13.58 -1.08
CA HIS A 125 3.10 12.73 0.04
C HIS A 125 1.65 12.23 -0.07
N TRP A 126 0.77 12.92 -0.80
CA TRP A 126 -0.67 12.63 -0.84
C TRP A 126 -1.03 11.52 -1.85
N SER A 127 -0.14 10.55 -2.03
CA SER A 127 -0.33 9.41 -2.94
C SER A 127 -1.57 8.55 -2.62
N TRP A 128 -2.15 8.69 -1.42
CA TRP A 128 -3.45 8.09 -1.06
C TRP A 128 -4.61 8.57 -1.94
N LEU A 129 -4.48 9.72 -2.60
CA LEU A 129 -5.49 10.18 -3.56
C LEU A 129 -5.70 9.17 -4.69
N TYR A 130 -4.64 8.49 -5.14
CA TYR A 130 -4.76 7.46 -6.18
C TYR A 130 -5.47 6.21 -5.65
N VAL A 131 -5.13 5.75 -4.45
CA VAL A 131 -5.76 4.57 -3.85
C VAL A 131 -7.25 4.80 -3.59
N LEU A 132 -7.60 5.93 -2.94
CA LEU A 132 -8.98 6.23 -2.55
C LEU A 132 -9.90 6.52 -3.75
N ASN A 133 -9.32 6.89 -4.90
CA ASN A 133 -10.05 7.03 -6.16
C ASN A 133 -10.01 5.76 -7.04
N ASN A 134 -9.48 4.63 -6.52
CA ASN A 134 -9.30 3.37 -7.25
C ASN A 134 -8.48 3.52 -8.56
N GLN A 135 -7.38 4.28 -8.51
CA GLN A 135 -6.53 4.62 -9.67
C GLN A 135 -5.19 3.88 -9.67
N CYS A 136 -4.88 3.14 -8.62
CA CYS A 136 -3.75 2.21 -8.58
C CYS A 136 -4.09 0.98 -9.41
N THR A 137 -3.27 0.67 -10.41
CA THR A 137 -3.45 -0.48 -11.30
C THR A 137 -2.15 -1.25 -11.48
N ASP A 138 -2.23 -2.57 -11.56
CA ASP A 138 -1.13 -3.44 -11.98
C ASP A 138 -1.67 -4.51 -12.92
N ASN A 139 -1.04 -4.67 -14.09
CA ASN A 139 -1.46 -5.57 -15.18
C ASN A 139 -2.97 -5.47 -15.53
N GLY A 140 -3.55 -4.27 -15.45
CA GLY A 140 -4.96 -4.01 -15.77
C GLY A 140 -5.95 -4.33 -14.65
N VAL A 141 -5.50 -4.76 -13.47
CA VAL A 141 -6.33 -4.96 -12.28
C VAL A 141 -6.20 -3.73 -11.39
N THR A 142 -7.33 -3.19 -10.93
CA THR A 142 -7.33 -2.07 -9.96
C THR A 142 -7.11 -2.58 -8.54
N ILE A 143 -6.60 -1.73 -7.65
CA ILE A 143 -6.36 -2.11 -6.25
C ILE A 143 -7.63 -2.61 -5.55
N MET A 144 -8.82 -2.05 -5.85
CA MET A 144 -10.07 -2.52 -5.24
C MET A 144 -10.50 -3.90 -5.78
N GLU A 145 -10.26 -4.17 -7.07
CA GLU A 145 -10.50 -5.51 -7.65
C GLU A 145 -9.54 -6.55 -7.07
N TRP A 146 -8.26 -6.20 -6.94
CA TRP A 146 -7.25 -7.07 -6.32
C TRP A 146 -7.59 -7.35 -4.85
N LEU A 147 -7.94 -6.33 -4.06
CA LEU A 147 -8.40 -6.53 -2.69
C LEU A 147 -9.59 -7.49 -2.65
N ALA A 148 -10.62 -7.25 -3.46
CA ALA A 148 -11.81 -8.09 -3.52
C ALA A 148 -11.53 -9.54 -3.96
N SER A 149 -10.48 -9.75 -4.78
CA SER A 149 -10.05 -11.08 -5.22
C SER A 149 -9.28 -11.87 -4.15
N ASN A 150 -8.72 -11.18 -3.15
CA ASN A 150 -7.91 -11.78 -2.11
C ASN A 150 -8.76 -12.33 -0.96
N SER A 151 -8.42 -13.55 -0.56
CA SER A 151 -9.06 -14.31 0.53
C SER A 151 -8.03 -15.23 1.17
N LYS A 152 -8.17 -15.50 2.47
CA LYS A 152 -7.31 -16.48 3.17
C LYS A 152 -7.58 -17.93 2.79
N LYS A 153 -8.74 -18.23 2.19
CA LYS A 153 -9.06 -19.58 1.68
C LYS A 153 -8.43 -19.77 0.29
N ILE A 154 -7.56 -20.77 0.19
CA ILE A 154 -7.04 -21.31 -1.07
C ILE A 154 -8.09 -22.24 -1.69
#